data_AF-A0A2I1BXV8-F1
#
_entry.id   AF-A0A2I1BXV8-F1
#
_cell.length_a   1.000
_cell.length_b   1.000
_cell.length_c   1.000
_cell.angle_alpha   90.00
_cell.angle_beta   90.00
_cell.angle_gamma   90.00
#
_symmetry.space_group_name_H-M   'P 1'
#
loop_
_entity.id
_entity.type
_entity.pdbx_description
1 polymer ?
#
loop_
_entity_poly.entity_id
_entity_poly.type
_entity_poly.pdbx_seq_one_letter_code
_entity_poly.pdbx_strand_id
1 'polypeptide(L)'
;MTLLVRVALAVLLCNIILTPIFWPSYTHLPPCYENLRRIASTPGTPGRGNPHNEKVFIAAILYDRTGELASGQWGDALVQLIDLLGQDNVFLSLYENNSGKKGQQALEALSQRIPSNKSIVVDVDEHSTFDAFPRVTLPNGEKRIKRIDYLATLRNRALRPLDEQNHIKYDILLYLNDVYFNPVEALQLLFCTNAHPPRTTPAYRAACAVDFSNPFKFYDSYATRDLAGYGIGLPFFPWFTTAGHGRSREDVLAGRDAVRVRSCWGGMVAFDAWYFQKENPVRFRADDEVFWDASECCLVHADVQDAPGDVDEIEDTGRFERLYVRVHDLLNRAVGLPWYSPRRKEVPGSQVQREVWSGGSFRMVGVTAGNDGFCGRRGMEVVVEDRRAGQDGFEAVTLPSQ
;
A
#
# COMPACT_ATOMS: atom_id res chain seq x y z
N MET A 1 -19.59 16.96 -36.27
CA MET A 1 -19.84 17.07 -34.82
C MET A 1 -21.04 17.98 -34.60
N THR A 2 -22.14 17.47 -34.04
CA THR A 2 -23.38 18.23 -33.83
C THR A 2 -23.19 19.38 -32.85
N LEU A 3 -24.03 20.41 -32.92
CA LEU A 3 -23.98 21.59 -32.03
C LEU A 3 -23.97 21.18 -30.55
N LEU A 4 -24.79 20.19 -30.19
CA LEU A 4 -24.84 19.59 -28.85
C LEU A 4 -23.49 19.06 -28.38
N VAL A 5 -22.74 18.36 -29.23
CA VAL A 5 -21.41 17.84 -28.87
C VAL A 5 -20.41 18.97 -28.70
N ARG A 6 -20.48 20.03 -29.52
CA ARG A 6 -19.62 21.22 -29.37
C ARG A 6 -19.90 21.96 -28.06
N VAL A 7 -21.16 22.15 -27.69
CA VAL A 7 -21.56 22.77 -26.42
C VAL A 7 -21.10 21.91 -25.24
N ALA A 8 -21.32 20.59 -25.29
CA ALA A 8 -20.88 19.67 -24.24
C ALA A 8 -19.36 19.71 -24.04
N LEU A 9 -18.58 19.71 -25.12
CA LEU A 9 -17.12 19.83 -25.06
C LEU A 9 -16.67 21.18 -24.51
N ALA A 10 -17.32 22.29 -24.90
CA ALA A 10 -17.01 23.60 -24.37
C ALA A 10 -17.30 23.69 -22.86
N VAL A 11 -18.44 23.17 -22.41
CA VAL A 11 -18.79 23.08 -20.99
C VAL A 11 -17.78 22.22 -20.23
N LEU A 12 -17.39 21.07 -20.78
CA LEU A 12 -16.37 20.21 -20.18
C LEU A 12 -15.03 20.97 -20.05
N LEU A 13 -14.54 21.57 -21.14
CA LEU A 13 -13.28 22.33 -21.14
C LEU A 13 -13.30 23.50 -20.15
N CYS A 14 -14.37 24.31 -20.14
CA CYS A 14 -14.55 25.36 -19.15
C CYS A 14 -14.52 24.80 -17.73
N ASN A 15 -15.12 23.64 -17.49
CA ASN A 15 -15.03 23.00 -16.19
C ASN A 15 -13.59 22.58 -15.85
N ILE A 16 -12.84 21.96 -16.79
CA ILE A 16 -11.46 21.49 -16.54
C ILE A 16 -10.61 22.69 -16.11
N ILE A 17 -10.79 23.82 -16.78
CA ILE A 17 -9.98 25.02 -16.57
C ILE A 17 -10.42 25.79 -15.33
N LEU A 18 -11.72 26.03 -15.14
CA LEU A 18 -12.23 26.90 -14.09
C LEU A 18 -12.32 26.21 -12.71
N THR A 19 -12.55 24.90 -12.66
CA THR A 19 -12.69 24.18 -11.38
C THR A 19 -11.45 24.30 -10.48
N PRO A 20 -10.21 24.03 -10.94
CA PRO A 20 -9.03 24.17 -10.07
C PRO A 20 -8.73 25.63 -9.71
N ILE A 21 -9.20 26.62 -10.48
CA ILE A 21 -9.01 28.05 -10.20
C ILE A 21 -9.91 28.49 -9.03
N PHE A 22 -11.19 28.11 -9.07
CA PHE A 22 -12.17 28.57 -8.07
C PHE A 22 -12.34 27.61 -6.89
N TRP A 23 -12.01 26.33 -7.07
CA TRP A 23 -12.08 25.29 -6.04
C TRP A 23 -10.81 24.43 -6.03
N PRO A 24 -9.64 25.03 -5.76
CA PRO A 24 -8.41 24.27 -5.65
C PRO A 24 -8.53 23.23 -4.54
N SER A 25 -8.12 21.99 -4.82
CA SER A 25 -8.05 20.94 -3.82
C SER A 25 -6.80 21.14 -2.94
N TYR A 26 -6.90 20.83 -1.65
CA TYR A 26 -5.78 20.81 -0.69
C TYR A 26 -5.03 22.15 -0.51
N THR A 27 -5.72 23.30 -0.53
CA THR A 27 -5.10 24.61 -0.26
C THR A 27 -4.90 24.95 1.20
N HIS A 28 -5.57 24.22 2.10
CA HIS A 28 -5.49 24.46 3.54
C HIS A 28 -4.87 23.23 4.21
N LEU A 29 -3.59 23.35 4.54
CA LEU A 29 -2.87 22.30 5.25
C LEU A 29 -3.27 22.29 6.72
N PRO A 30 -3.34 21.12 7.37
CA PRO A 30 -3.54 21.06 8.81
C PRO A 30 -2.41 21.81 9.54
N PRO A 31 -2.68 22.50 10.67
CA PRO A 31 -1.64 23.20 11.44
C PRO A 31 -0.44 22.31 11.83
N CYS A 32 -0.67 21.01 12.05
CA CYS A 32 0.38 20.03 12.31
C CYS A 32 1.40 19.93 11.15
N TYR A 33 0.93 20.03 9.90
CA TYR A 33 1.78 19.92 8.71
C TYR A 33 2.69 21.13 8.57
N GLU A 34 2.14 22.34 8.77
CA GLU A 34 2.91 23.59 8.76
C GLU A 34 3.95 23.61 9.90
N ASN A 35 3.56 23.11 11.07
CA ASN A 35 4.45 22.99 12.21
C ASN A 35 5.65 22.07 11.92
N LEU A 36 5.41 20.86 11.39
CA LEU A 36 6.48 19.93 11.03
C LEU A 36 7.36 20.48 9.90
N ARG A 37 6.80 21.18 8.90
CA ARG A 37 7.59 21.85 7.87
C ARG A 37 8.55 22.87 8.47
N ARG A 38 8.05 23.74 9.36
CA ARG A 38 8.87 24.74 10.04
C ARG A 38 9.98 24.10 10.89
N ILE A 39 9.65 23.05 11.65
CA ILE A 39 10.61 22.31 12.46
C ILE A 39 11.70 21.67 11.58
N ALA A 40 11.30 21.01 10.49
CA ALA A 40 12.23 20.33 9.60
C ALA A 40 13.18 21.31 8.88
N SER A 41 12.70 22.50 8.50
CA SER A 41 13.50 23.56 7.86
C SER A 41 14.42 24.32 8.80
N THR A 42 14.24 24.22 10.11
CA THR A 42 15.09 24.90 11.08
C THR A 42 16.33 24.05 11.37
N PRO A 43 17.56 24.60 11.29
CA PRO A 43 18.76 23.89 11.75
C PRO A 43 18.61 23.48 13.21
N GLY A 44 18.90 22.24 13.53
CA GLY A 44 18.71 21.71 14.88
C GLY A 44 19.41 20.37 15.08
N THR A 45 19.24 19.80 16.26
CA THR A 45 19.76 18.47 16.57
C THR A 45 18.93 17.38 15.86
N PRO A 46 19.52 16.18 15.65
CA PRO A 46 18.75 15.01 15.23
C PRO A 46 17.55 14.78 16.16
N GLY A 47 16.44 14.28 15.61
CA GLY A 47 15.20 14.01 16.36
C GLY A 47 14.22 15.18 16.44
N ARG A 48 14.55 16.35 15.88
CA ARG A 48 13.67 17.53 15.92
C ARG A 48 12.25 17.29 15.37
N GLY A 49 12.11 16.39 14.41
CA GLY A 49 10.84 16.03 13.78
C GLY A 49 10.01 14.98 14.54
N ASN A 50 10.56 14.41 15.63
CA ASN A 50 9.92 13.38 16.45
C ASN A 50 9.67 13.94 17.87
N PRO A 51 8.61 14.74 18.06
CA PRO A 51 8.38 15.48 19.30
C PRO A 51 8.10 14.58 20.52
N HIS A 52 7.76 13.32 20.29
CA HIS A 52 7.40 12.35 21.34
C HIS A 52 8.47 11.28 21.56
N ASN A 53 9.61 11.35 20.86
CA ASN A 53 10.68 10.35 20.91
C ASN A 53 10.18 8.91 20.63
N GLU A 54 9.20 8.76 19.74
CA GLU A 54 8.64 7.47 19.32
C GLU A 54 9.75 6.60 18.70
N LYS A 55 9.79 5.31 19.06
CA LYS A 55 10.70 4.32 18.47
C LYS A 55 10.12 3.83 17.15
N VAL A 56 10.85 4.08 16.06
CA VAL A 56 10.44 3.76 14.69
C VAL A 56 11.30 2.64 14.12
N PHE A 57 10.67 1.52 13.78
CA PHE A 57 11.30 0.49 12.95
C PHE A 57 10.99 0.80 11.48
N ILE A 58 12.01 1.08 10.68
CA ILE A 58 11.87 1.30 9.24
C ILE A 58 12.21 -0.01 8.54
N ALA A 59 11.24 -0.61 7.85
CA ALA A 59 11.44 -1.77 6.99
C ALA A 59 11.39 -1.34 5.53
N ALA A 60 12.36 -1.75 4.73
CA ALA A 60 12.38 -1.47 3.30
C ALA A 60 12.75 -2.69 2.47
N ILE A 61 12.09 -2.85 1.33
CA ILE A 61 12.52 -3.77 0.27
C ILE A 61 12.89 -2.97 -0.97
N LEU A 62 14.01 -3.32 -1.59
CA LEU A 62 14.48 -2.67 -2.81
C LEU A 62 14.81 -3.68 -3.90
N TYR A 63 14.65 -3.21 -5.13
CA TYR A 63 15.18 -3.83 -6.34
C TYR A 63 15.90 -2.76 -7.17
N ASP A 64 17.14 -2.45 -6.80
CA ASP A 64 17.90 -1.33 -7.36
C ASP A 64 19.11 -1.80 -8.19
N ARG A 65 18.87 -2.42 -9.36
CA ARG A 65 19.98 -2.95 -10.18
C ARG A 65 20.99 -1.90 -10.65
N THR A 66 20.54 -0.66 -10.84
CA THR A 66 21.38 0.43 -11.32
C THR A 66 22.11 1.13 -10.16
N GLY A 67 21.58 1.00 -8.94
CA GLY A 67 22.06 1.72 -7.76
C GLY A 67 21.52 3.16 -7.68
N GLU A 68 20.59 3.55 -8.56
CA GLU A 68 20.12 4.94 -8.70
C GLU A 68 19.20 5.36 -7.55
N LEU A 69 18.49 4.42 -6.91
CA LEU A 69 17.66 4.73 -5.75
C LEU A 69 18.55 4.93 -4.53
N ALA A 70 19.39 3.95 -4.21
CA ALA A 70 20.24 3.96 -3.02
C ALA A 70 21.29 5.09 -3.05
N SER A 71 21.86 5.38 -4.22
CA SER A 71 22.84 6.47 -4.37
C SER A 71 22.20 7.84 -4.66
N GLY A 72 20.89 7.89 -4.93
CA GLY A 72 20.19 9.09 -5.36
C GLY A 72 19.21 9.64 -4.33
N GLN A 73 18.15 10.28 -4.84
CA GLN A 73 17.19 11.03 -4.02
C GLN A 73 16.46 10.17 -2.99
N TRP A 74 16.22 8.89 -3.28
CA TRP A 74 15.60 7.98 -2.32
C TRP A 74 16.52 7.74 -1.11
N GLY A 75 17.79 7.44 -1.35
CA GLY A 75 18.79 7.29 -0.28
C GLY A 75 19.00 8.59 0.51
N ASP A 76 19.03 9.74 -0.17
CA ASP A 76 19.14 11.05 0.47
C ASP A 76 17.93 11.36 1.37
N ALA A 77 16.72 11.07 0.88
CA ALA A 77 15.49 11.23 1.64
C ALA A 77 15.46 10.31 2.87
N LEU A 78 15.91 9.06 2.74
CA LEU A 78 16.01 8.14 3.87
C LEU A 78 16.97 8.65 4.95
N VAL A 79 18.16 9.11 4.56
CA VAL A 79 19.14 9.69 5.51
C VAL A 79 18.53 10.91 6.23
N GLN A 80 17.87 11.80 5.49
CA GLN A 80 17.22 12.97 6.07
C GLN A 80 16.04 12.61 6.99
N LEU A 81 15.26 11.59 6.65
CA LEU A 81 14.17 11.09 7.49
C LEU A 81 14.71 10.57 8.83
N ILE A 82 15.81 9.79 8.81
CA ILE A 82 16.43 9.26 10.03
C ILE A 82 16.99 10.39 10.90
N ASP A 83 17.61 11.41 10.31
CA ASP A 83 18.04 12.61 11.04
C ASP A 83 16.85 13.32 11.70
N LEU A 84 15.75 13.51 10.97
CA LEU A 84 14.54 14.14 11.49
C LEU A 84 13.89 13.35 12.63
N LEU A 85 13.87 12.01 12.54
CA LEU A 85 13.33 11.11 13.56
C LEU A 85 14.25 10.95 14.78
N GLY A 86 15.54 11.17 14.58
CA GLY A 86 16.59 10.97 15.58
C GLY A 86 17.16 9.57 15.49
N GLN A 87 18.48 9.49 15.29
CA GLN A 87 19.21 8.23 15.09
C GLN A 87 18.98 7.19 16.20
N ASP A 88 18.83 7.63 17.45
CA ASP A 88 18.63 6.75 18.61
C ASP A 88 17.20 6.21 18.70
N ASN A 89 16.27 6.79 17.94
CA ASN A 89 14.87 6.39 17.87
C ASN A 89 14.56 5.50 16.67
N VAL A 90 15.54 5.26 15.79
CA VAL A 90 15.32 4.52 14.54
C VAL A 90 16.12 3.23 14.51
N PHE A 91 15.47 2.16 14.06
CA PHE A 91 16.15 1.00 13.49
C PHE A 91 15.80 0.85 12.02
N LEU A 92 16.80 0.71 11.15
CA LEU A 92 16.60 0.49 9.72
C LEU A 92 16.83 -0.99 9.36
N SER A 93 15.80 -1.69 8.88
CA SER A 93 15.96 -2.95 8.18
C SER A 93 15.74 -2.76 6.68
N LEU A 94 16.79 -2.98 5.90
CA LEU A 94 16.73 -2.94 4.44
C LEU A 94 17.06 -4.33 3.90
N TYR A 95 16.16 -4.87 3.10
CA TYR A 95 16.38 -6.12 2.38
C TYR A 95 16.34 -5.87 0.88
N GLU A 96 17.42 -6.23 0.19
CA GLU A 96 17.51 -6.08 -1.26
C GLU A 96 17.72 -7.45 -1.90
N ASN A 97 16.93 -7.73 -2.93
CA ASN A 97 17.01 -8.99 -3.66
C ASN A 97 17.54 -8.74 -5.07
N ASN A 98 18.64 -9.38 -5.43
CA ASN A 98 19.16 -9.44 -6.80
C ASN A 98 19.40 -8.07 -7.48
N SER A 99 20.17 -7.19 -6.86
CA SER A 99 20.56 -5.90 -7.45
C SER A 99 21.85 -5.95 -8.26
N GLY A 100 22.57 -7.07 -8.23
CA GLY A 100 23.88 -7.19 -8.85
C GLY A 100 24.91 -6.23 -8.25
N LYS A 101 26.09 -6.14 -8.87
CA LYS A 101 27.25 -5.45 -8.27
C LYS A 101 27.04 -3.96 -8.04
N LYS A 102 26.35 -3.25 -8.95
CA LYS A 102 26.16 -1.80 -8.84
C LYS A 102 25.19 -1.44 -7.72
N GLY A 103 24.05 -2.12 -7.64
CA GLY A 103 23.10 -1.94 -6.54
C GLY A 103 23.71 -2.27 -5.19
N GLN A 104 24.43 -3.39 -5.10
CA GLN A 104 25.17 -3.75 -3.89
C GLN A 104 26.14 -2.64 -3.45
N GLN A 105 26.97 -2.12 -4.37
CA GLN A 105 27.89 -1.02 -4.06
C GLN A 105 27.16 0.26 -3.62
N ALA A 106 26.04 0.58 -4.25
CA ALA A 106 25.23 1.74 -3.89
C ALA A 106 24.61 1.58 -2.48
N LEU A 107 24.13 0.39 -2.13
CA LEU A 107 23.65 0.09 -0.78
C LEU A 107 24.76 0.12 0.27
N GLU A 108 25.95 -0.40 -0.04
CA GLU A 108 27.10 -0.33 0.87
C GLU A 108 27.48 1.14 1.14
N ALA A 109 27.49 1.98 0.10
CA ALA A 109 27.71 3.42 0.24
C ALA A 109 26.60 4.12 1.02
N LEU A 110 25.33 3.78 0.79
CA LEU A 110 24.20 4.29 1.57
C LEU A 110 24.33 3.88 3.04
N SER A 111 24.66 2.61 3.31
CA SER A 111 24.88 2.09 4.66
C SER A 111 25.85 2.95 5.45
N GLN A 112 26.98 3.35 4.85
CA GLN A 112 27.97 4.21 5.50
C GLN A 112 27.42 5.59 5.91
N ARG A 113 26.38 6.08 5.24
CA ARG A 113 25.73 7.37 5.51
C ARG A 113 24.64 7.29 6.58
N ILE A 114 24.18 6.10 6.95
CA ILE A 114 23.09 5.90 7.93
C ILE A 114 23.67 5.85 9.36
N PRO A 115 23.38 6.82 10.23
CA PRO A 115 23.97 6.90 11.57
C PRO A 115 23.28 6.00 12.62
N SER A 116 22.07 5.49 12.33
CA SER A 116 21.27 4.69 13.25
C SER A 116 21.68 3.20 13.25
N ASN A 117 21.15 2.46 14.23
CA ASN A 117 21.19 0.99 14.20
C ASN A 117 20.47 0.49 12.94
N LYS A 118 21.04 -0.55 12.31
CA LYS A 118 20.56 -1.05 11.03
C LYS A 118 20.92 -2.51 10.77
N SER A 119 20.13 -3.14 9.92
CA SER A 119 20.42 -4.42 9.26
C SER A 119 20.17 -4.23 7.76
N ILE A 120 21.21 -4.39 6.96
CA ILE A 120 21.13 -4.28 5.50
C ILE A 120 21.58 -5.61 4.92
N VAL A 121 20.66 -6.30 4.25
CA VAL A 121 20.88 -7.62 3.66
C VAL A 121 20.76 -7.51 2.16
N VAL A 122 21.81 -7.95 1.45
CA VAL A 122 21.83 -8.02 -0.02
C VAL A 122 21.90 -9.49 -0.42
N ASP A 123 20.84 -9.97 -1.04
CA ASP A 123 20.76 -11.34 -1.53
C ASP A 123 21.25 -11.39 -2.99
N VAL A 124 22.40 -12.03 -3.21
CA VAL A 124 23.19 -11.92 -4.45
C VAL A 124 22.98 -13.09 -5.41
N ASP A 125 22.25 -14.13 -5.01
CA ASP A 125 22.18 -15.40 -5.73
C ASP A 125 20.85 -15.56 -6.49
N GLU A 126 20.91 -15.49 -7.83
CA GLU A 126 19.72 -15.45 -8.70
C GLU A 126 18.92 -16.76 -8.71
N HIS A 127 19.55 -17.91 -8.42
CA HIS A 127 18.92 -19.23 -8.57
C HIS A 127 18.72 -19.97 -7.24
N SER A 128 19.66 -19.86 -6.28
CA SER A 128 19.52 -20.53 -4.98
C SER A 128 18.43 -19.88 -4.09
N THR A 129 17.97 -18.68 -4.44
CA THR A 129 16.89 -17.97 -3.75
C THR A 129 15.51 -18.51 -4.12
N PHE A 130 15.25 -18.88 -5.37
CA PHE A 130 13.92 -19.33 -5.82
C PHE A 130 13.53 -20.71 -5.30
N ASP A 131 14.50 -21.59 -5.08
CA ASP A 131 14.24 -22.94 -4.57
C ASP A 131 13.65 -22.97 -3.16
N ALA A 132 13.82 -21.89 -2.40
CA ALA A 132 13.25 -21.74 -1.07
C ALA A 132 11.75 -21.36 -1.09
N PHE A 133 11.18 -20.99 -2.25
CA PHE A 133 9.79 -20.56 -2.33
C PHE A 133 8.84 -21.74 -2.63
N PRO A 134 7.62 -21.73 -2.04
CA PRO A 134 6.62 -22.72 -2.36
C PRO A 134 6.23 -22.62 -3.85
N ARG A 135 6.06 -23.77 -4.49
CA ARG A 135 5.68 -23.86 -5.90
C ARG A 135 4.30 -24.49 -6.04
N VAL A 136 3.47 -23.89 -6.90
CA VAL A 136 2.17 -24.43 -7.29
C VAL A 136 2.30 -25.15 -8.62
N THR A 137 1.59 -26.27 -8.75
CA THR A 137 1.53 -27.02 -10.02
C THR A 137 0.39 -26.46 -10.86
N LEU A 138 0.75 -25.92 -12.02
CA LEU A 138 -0.19 -25.43 -13.02
C LEU A 138 -0.88 -26.59 -13.76
N PRO A 139 -2.02 -26.34 -14.44
CA PRO A 139 -2.75 -27.38 -15.19
C PRO A 139 -1.92 -28.08 -16.27
N ASN A 140 -0.91 -27.40 -16.83
CA ASN A 140 0.03 -27.94 -17.81
C ASN A 140 1.13 -28.81 -17.16
N GLY A 141 1.13 -28.99 -15.84
CA GLY A 141 2.11 -29.75 -15.06
C GLY A 141 3.35 -28.94 -14.63
N GLU A 142 3.46 -27.69 -15.07
CA GLU A 142 4.57 -26.80 -14.72
C GLU A 142 4.51 -26.38 -13.25
N LYS A 143 5.67 -26.31 -12.58
CA LYS A 143 5.76 -25.85 -11.19
C LYS A 143 6.24 -24.41 -11.15
N ARG A 144 5.46 -23.50 -10.60
CA ARG A 144 5.74 -22.05 -10.62
C ARG A 144 5.58 -21.43 -9.25
N ILE A 145 6.31 -20.33 -9.01
CA ILE A 145 6.23 -19.55 -7.77
C ILE A 145 5.16 -18.48 -7.96
N LYS A 146 4.16 -18.44 -7.09
CA LYS A 146 3.14 -17.38 -7.11
C LYS A 146 3.78 -16.03 -6.78
N ARG A 147 3.40 -14.99 -7.52
CA ARG A 147 3.87 -13.61 -7.34
C ARG A 147 3.72 -13.15 -5.88
N ILE A 148 2.55 -13.36 -5.30
CA ILE A 148 2.24 -12.85 -3.94
C ILE A 148 3.00 -13.63 -2.87
N ASP A 149 3.17 -14.95 -3.00
CA ASP A 149 4.03 -15.73 -2.09
C ASP A 149 5.47 -15.20 -2.09
N TYR A 150 5.98 -14.90 -3.28
CA TYR A 150 7.29 -14.29 -3.45
C TYR A 150 7.39 -12.92 -2.75
N LEU A 151 6.47 -12.00 -3.06
CA LEU A 151 6.47 -10.65 -2.48
C LEU A 151 6.28 -10.66 -0.96
N ALA A 152 5.33 -11.44 -0.44
CA ALA A 152 5.09 -11.57 0.99
C ALA A 152 6.34 -12.08 1.73
N THR A 153 7.02 -13.08 1.16
CA THR A 153 8.26 -13.61 1.72
C THR A 153 9.36 -12.55 1.74
N LEU A 154 9.56 -11.78 0.66
CA LEU A 154 10.56 -10.71 0.65
C LEU A 154 10.25 -9.65 1.72
N ARG A 155 8.97 -9.31 1.90
CA ARG A 155 8.58 -8.35 2.94
C ARG A 155 8.88 -8.87 4.34
N ASN A 156 8.56 -10.14 4.59
CA ASN A 156 8.86 -10.77 5.86
C ASN A 156 10.38 -10.91 6.11
N ARG A 157 11.21 -11.03 5.06
CA ARG A 157 12.68 -10.99 5.21
C ARG A 157 13.15 -9.64 5.77
N ALA A 158 12.57 -8.52 5.33
CA ALA A 158 12.83 -7.19 5.90
C ALA A 158 12.26 -6.99 7.31
N LEU A 159 11.36 -7.86 7.79
CA LEU A 159 10.86 -7.82 9.16
C LEU A 159 11.64 -8.71 10.14
N ARG A 160 12.53 -9.61 9.67
CA ARG A 160 13.27 -10.52 10.56
C ARG A 160 14.04 -9.82 11.69
N PRO A 161 14.70 -8.66 11.47
CA PRO A 161 15.40 -7.99 12.57
C PRO A 161 14.46 -7.48 13.67
N LEU A 162 13.17 -7.30 13.39
CA LEU A 162 12.17 -6.97 14.41
C LEU A 162 11.98 -8.13 15.39
N ASP A 163 11.98 -9.38 14.90
CA ASP A 163 11.85 -10.59 15.71
C ASP A 163 13.10 -10.85 16.57
N GLU A 164 14.28 -10.62 15.99
CA GLU A 164 15.57 -10.77 16.67
C GLU A 164 15.74 -9.74 17.81
N GLN A 165 15.03 -8.62 17.73
CA GLN A 165 15.04 -7.53 18.70
C GLN A 165 13.81 -7.52 19.60
N ASN A 166 13.26 -8.68 19.94
CA ASN A 166 12.07 -8.83 20.78
C ASN A 166 12.11 -8.15 22.17
N HIS A 167 13.28 -7.66 22.60
CA HIS A 167 13.47 -6.90 23.84
C HIS A 167 13.21 -5.39 23.67
N ILE A 168 13.24 -4.88 22.43
CA ILE A 168 12.92 -3.49 22.11
C ILE A 168 11.46 -3.42 21.71
N LYS A 169 10.74 -2.47 22.28
CA LYS A 169 9.38 -2.14 21.85
C LYS A 169 9.45 -0.95 20.92
N TYR A 170 9.10 -1.17 19.66
CA TYR A 170 8.87 -0.11 18.70
C TYR A 170 7.42 0.37 18.81
N ASP A 171 7.21 1.67 18.62
CA ASP A 171 5.88 2.30 18.62
C ASP A 171 5.30 2.29 17.20
N ILE A 172 6.16 2.51 16.19
CA ILE A 172 5.77 2.62 14.79
C ILE A 172 6.60 1.69 13.91
N LEU A 173 5.92 0.95 13.02
CA LEU A 173 6.55 0.22 11.93
C LEU A 173 6.28 1.01 10.64
N LEU A 174 7.32 1.65 10.08
CA LEU A 174 7.25 2.33 8.79
C LEU A 174 7.78 1.39 7.70
N TYR A 175 6.90 0.95 6.83
CA TYR A 175 7.25 0.17 5.65
C TYR A 175 7.46 1.08 4.44
N LEU A 176 8.57 0.94 3.74
CA LEU A 176 8.95 1.76 2.59
C LEU A 176 9.37 0.91 1.38
N ASN A 177 8.81 1.18 0.22
CA ASN A 177 9.21 0.61 -1.06
C ASN A 177 10.13 1.58 -1.84
N ASP A 178 10.37 1.28 -3.11
CA ASP A 178 11.08 2.05 -4.13
C ASP A 178 10.31 3.28 -4.63
N VAL A 179 9.69 4.05 -3.74
CA VAL A 179 8.97 5.30 -4.06
C VAL A 179 9.78 6.54 -3.70
N TYR A 180 9.78 7.56 -4.56
CA TYR A 180 10.32 8.86 -4.18
C TYR A 180 9.39 9.55 -3.18
N PHE A 181 9.94 10.07 -2.09
CA PHE A 181 9.17 10.68 -1.03
C PHE A 181 9.87 11.92 -0.45
N ASN A 182 9.08 12.80 0.16
CA ASN A 182 9.59 13.91 0.95
C ASN A 182 9.68 13.49 2.43
N PRO A 183 10.85 13.61 3.10
CA PRO A 183 11.01 13.22 4.50
C PRO A 183 10.06 13.93 5.46
N VAL A 184 9.69 15.18 5.17
CA VAL A 184 8.74 15.95 5.99
C VAL A 184 7.32 15.39 5.85
N GLU A 185 6.94 14.94 4.66
CA GLU A 185 5.64 14.31 4.43
C GLU A 185 5.57 12.91 5.06
N ALA A 186 6.69 12.19 5.13
CA ALA A 186 6.79 10.98 5.93
C ALA A 186 6.55 11.26 7.43
N LEU A 187 7.13 12.33 8.00
CA LEU A 187 6.80 12.73 9.38
C LEU A 187 5.31 13.08 9.56
N GLN A 188 4.71 13.73 8.57
CA GLN A 188 3.28 14.06 8.60
C GLN A 188 2.42 12.81 8.58
N LEU A 189 2.80 11.79 7.79
CA LEU A 189 2.17 10.47 7.83
C LEU A 189 2.24 9.87 9.25
N LEU A 190 3.41 9.91 9.89
CA LEU A 190 3.61 9.31 11.21
C LEU A 190 2.90 10.06 12.34
N PHE A 191 2.92 11.39 12.34
CA PHE A 191 2.58 12.19 13.52
C PHE A 191 1.38 13.11 13.35
N CYS A 192 0.89 13.32 12.12
CA CYS A 192 -0.27 14.18 11.87
C CYS A 192 -1.51 13.41 11.40
N THR A 193 -1.38 12.18 10.88
CA THR A 193 -2.53 11.42 10.36
C THR A 193 -3.56 11.17 11.47
N ASN A 194 -4.75 11.75 11.31
CA ASN A 194 -5.85 11.63 12.28
C ASN A 194 -5.44 12.05 13.72
N ALA A 195 -4.46 12.95 13.85
CA ALA A 195 -3.91 13.36 15.13
C ALA A 195 -4.94 14.17 15.93
N HIS A 196 -5.37 13.63 17.07
CA HIS A 196 -6.23 14.31 18.04
C HIS A 196 -5.51 14.44 19.39
N PRO A 197 -5.37 15.65 19.95
CA PRO A 197 -4.79 15.82 21.29
C PRO A 197 -5.68 15.21 22.38
N PRO A 198 -5.11 14.69 23.49
CA PRO A 198 -3.79 14.11 23.67
C PRO A 198 -3.87 12.57 23.67
N ARG A 199 -3.00 11.86 22.94
CA ARG A 199 -2.95 10.39 22.99
C ARG A 199 -1.52 9.86 23.00
N THR A 200 -1.36 8.76 23.72
CA THR A 200 -0.13 7.96 23.88
C THR A 200 -0.11 6.75 22.93
N THR A 201 -1.02 6.69 21.95
CA THR A 201 -1.13 5.61 20.96
C THR A 201 -1.50 6.20 19.60
N PRO A 202 -0.99 5.67 18.48
CA PRO A 202 -1.39 6.09 17.15
C PRO A 202 -2.92 6.06 16.98
N ALA A 203 -3.49 7.07 16.32
CA ALA A 203 -4.93 7.14 16.06
C ALA A 203 -5.40 6.21 14.91
N TYR A 204 -4.51 5.34 14.45
CA TYR A 204 -4.68 4.43 13.33
C TYR A 204 -3.95 3.11 13.60
N ARG A 205 -4.50 2.03 13.07
CA ARG A 205 -3.79 0.73 13.03
C ARG A 205 -2.76 0.71 11.90
N ALA A 206 -3.11 1.39 10.81
CA ALA A 206 -2.27 1.60 9.66
C ALA A 206 -2.67 2.91 8.97
N ALA A 207 -1.70 3.62 8.39
CA ALA A 207 -1.89 4.80 7.56
C ALA A 207 -0.93 4.73 6.37
N CYS A 208 -1.41 4.99 5.16
CA CYS A 208 -0.60 4.92 3.95
C CYS A 208 -0.39 6.30 3.34
N ALA A 209 0.78 6.49 2.74
CA ALA A 209 0.99 7.57 1.80
C ALA A 209 0.13 7.35 0.54
N VAL A 210 -0.14 8.43 -0.18
CA VAL A 210 -0.80 8.40 -1.47
C VAL A 210 0.27 8.50 -2.55
N ASP A 211 0.28 7.54 -3.48
CA ASP A 211 1.24 7.47 -4.57
C ASP A 211 0.56 7.55 -5.94
N PHE A 212 1.30 8.04 -6.93
CA PHE A 212 0.83 8.27 -8.28
C PHE A 212 1.85 7.80 -9.31
N SER A 213 1.40 6.95 -10.22
CA SER A 213 2.21 6.47 -11.37
C SER A 213 2.55 7.58 -12.38
N ASN A 214 1.77 8.65 -12.38
CA ASN A 214 1.99 9.90 -13.09
C ASN A 214 1.20 11.01 -12.38
N PRO A 215 1.36 12.30 -12.71
CA PRO A 215 0.80 13.42 -11.92
C PRO A 215 -0.72 13.41 -11.62
N PHE A 216 -1.51 12.52 -12.22
CA PHE A 216 -2.96 12.44 -12.00
C PHE A 216 -3.48 11.01 -11.80
N LYS A 217 -2.65 9.97 -11.95
CA LYS A 217 -3.08 8.57 -11.92
C LYS A 217 -2.65 7.88 -10.62
N PHE A 218 -3.62 7.67 -9.73
CA PHE A 218 -3.50 6.94 -8.47
C PHE A 218 -2.87 5.56 -8.68
N TYR A 219 -1.83 5.25 -7.92
CA TYR A 219 -1.10 3.99 -7.97
C TYR A 219 -1.61 2.99 -6.92
N ASP A 220 -1.18 1.73 -6.97
CA ASP A 220 -1.58 0.69 -6.00
C ASP A 220 -3.09 0.47 -5.84
N SER A 221 -3.84 0.65 -6.92
CA SER A 221 -5.28 0.31 -7.00
C SER A 221 -5.58 -1.15 -6.65
N TYR A 222 -4.60 -2.05 -6.80
CA TYR A 222 -4.76 -3.45 -6.48
C TYR A 222 -4.81 -3.72 -4.97
N ALA A 223 -3.99 -3.02 -4.18
CA ALA A 223 -3.96 -3.13 -2.72
C ALA A 223 -5.02 -2.25 -2.04
N THR A 224 -5.46 -1.17 -2.71
CA THR A 224 -6.36 -0.18 -2.12
C THR A 224 -7.82 -0.60 -2.19
N ARG A 225 -8.50 -0.51 -1.05
CA ARG A 225 -9.93 -0.81 -0.92
C ARG A 225 -10.61 0.27 -0.09
N ASP A 226 -11.75 0.75 -0.54
CA ASP A 226 -12.54 1.74 0.19
C ASP A 226 -12.99 1.19 1.56
N LEU A 227 -13.62 2.03 2.38
CA LEU A 227 -14.03 1.64 3.73
C LEU A 227 -14.96 0.41 3.76
N ALA A 228 -15.75 0.21 2.71
CA ALA A 228 -16.63 -0.95 2.57
C ALA A 228 -15.95 -2.15 1.87
N GLY A 229 -14.67 -2.05 1.53
CA GLY A 229 -13.90 -3.09 0.87
C GLY A 229 -14.08 -3.15 -0.65
N TYR A 230 -14.66 -2.14 -1.29
CA TYR A 230 -14.71 -2.06 -2.75
C TYR A 230 -13.35 -1.63 -3.32
N GLY A 231 -13.04 -2.10 -4.52
CA GLY A 231 -11.95 -1.53 -5.30
C GLY A 231 -12.19 -0.06 -5.62
N ILE A 232 -11.12 0.67 -5.94
CA ILE A 232 -11.25 2.03 -6.44
C ILE A 232 -12.00 2.06 -7.80
N GLY A 233 -12.54 3.21 -8.16
CA GLY A 233 -13.05 3.50 -9.49
C GLY A 233 -11.93 3.87 -10.47
N LEU A 234 -12.22 4.79 -11.37
CA LEU A 234 -11.18 5.32 -12.25
C LEU A 234 -10.04 5.92 -11.41
N PRO A 235 -8.76 5.71 -11.81
CA PRO A 235 -7.61 6.06 -11.00
C PRO A 235 -7.28 7.56 -11.04
N PHE A 236 -8.26 8.44 -11.26
CA PHE A 236 -8.12 9.89 -11.18
C PHE A 236 -9.09 10.43 -10.13
N PHE A 237 -8.80 11.63 -9.61
CA PHE A 237 -9.62 12.21 -8.55
C PHE A 237 -11.10 12.20 -8.96
N PRO A 238 -12.02 11.68 -8.12
CA PRO A 238 -11.88 11.41 -6.67
C PRO A 238 -11.66 9.94 -6.29
N TRP A 239 -11.09 9.12 -7.19
CA TRP A 239 -10.62 7.74 -7.04
C TRP A 239 -11.66 6.69 -6.63
N PHE A 240 -12.41 6.91 -5.55
CA PHE A 240 -13.43 6.00 -5.04
C PHE A 240 -14.77 6.18 -5.75
N THR A 241 -15.57 5.12 -5.76
CA THR A 241 -16.90 5.11 -6.37
C THR A 241 -17.98 5.47 -5.36
N THR A 242 -19.22 5.57 -5.81
CA THR A 242 -20.41 5.69 -4.95
C THR A 242 -20.96 4.34 -4.48
N ALA A 243 -20.24 3.23 -4.70
CA ALA A 243 -20.67 1.92 -4.24
C ALA A 243 -20.67 1.83 -2.70
N GLY A 244 -21.61 1.04 -2.16
CA GLY A 244 -21.88 1.04 -0.72
C GLY A 244 -22.36 2.42 -0.25
N HIS A 245 -21.84 2.89 0.88
CA HIS A 245 -22.12 4.22 1.44
C HIS A 245 -21.23 5.32 0.89
N GLY A 246 -20.27 5.04 0.01
CA GLY A 246 -19.40 6.07 -0.58
C GLY A 246 -18.53 6.85 0.43
N ARG A 247 -18.41 6.44 1.69
CA ARG A 247 -17.72 7.24 2.73
C ARG A 247 -16.27 7.62 2.41
N SER A 248 -15.49 6.73 1.80
CA SER A 248 -14.12 7.07 1.37
C SER A 248 -14.12 8.14 0.27
N ARG A 249 -15.11 8.08 -0.62
CA ARG A 249 -15.32 9.06 -1.68
C ARG A 249 -15.67 10.43 -1.09
N GLU A 250 -16.55 10.45 -0.09
CA GLU A 250 -16.93 11.67 0.64
C GLU A 250 -15.74 12.28 1.37
N ASP A 251 -14.92 11.45 2.03
CA ASP A 251 -13.70 11.91 2.71
C ASP A 251 -12.74 12.60 1.72
N VAL A 252 -12.54 12.01 0.53
CA VAL A 252 -11.73 12.62 -0.56
C VAL A 252 -12.32 13.95 -1.02
N LEU A 253 -13.63 14.01 -1.24
CA LEU A 253 -14.27 15.23 -1.75
C LEU A 253 -14.42 16.34 -0.73
N ALA A 254 -14.50 15.98 0.55
CA ALA A 254 -14.42 16.89 1.67
C ALA A 254 -13.00 17.44 1.85
N GLY A 255 -11.99 16.89 1.17
CA GLY A 255 -10.60 17.30 1.31
C GLY A 255 -10.07 17.05 2.72
N ARG A 256 -10.49 15.93 3.33
CA ARG A 256 -10.02 15.55 4.67
C ARG A 256 -8.52 15.30 4.64
N ASP A 257 -7.91 15.49 5.81
CA ASP A 257 -6.51 15.19 6.08
C ASP A 257 -6.20 13.69 5.95
N ALA A 258 -7.15 12.83 6.33
CA ALA A 258 -7.08 11.40 6.16
C ALA A 258 -8.39 10.84 5.55
N VAL A 259 -8.24 9.88 4.65
CA VAL A 259 -9.35 9.17 4.01
C VAL A 259 -9.48 7.80 4.65
N ARG A 260 -10.67 7.47 5.15
CA ARG A 260 -10.92 6.14 5.74
C ARG A 260 -11.00 5.10 4.65
N VAL A 261 -10.25 4.02 4.79
CA VAL A 261 -10.15 2.91 3.84
C VAL A 261 -10.01 1.59 4.60
N ARG A 262 -10.37 0.48 3.95
CA ARG A 262 -10.17 -0.86 4.54
C ARG A 262 -8.76 -1.39 4.28
N SER A 263 -8.11 -0.97 3.19
CA SER A 263 -6.70 -1.24 2.92
C SER A 263 -6.10 -0.18 2.00
N CYS A 264 -4.79 0.02 2.08
CA CYS A 264 -4.02 0.90 1.22
C CYS A 264 -2.55 0.43 1.14
N TRP A 265 -1.73 1.05 0.30
CA TRP A 265 -0.28 0.80 0.32
C TRP A 265 0.51 2.03 -0.11
N GLY A 266 0.41 2.42 -1.40
CA GLY A 266 1.00 3.66 -1.90
C GLY A 266 2.51 3.77 -1.67
N GLY A 267 3.21 2.62 -1.65
CA GLY A 267 4.66 2.52 -1.45
C GLY A 267 5.23 2.94 -0.09
N MET A 268 4.45 3.56 0.80
CA MET A 268 4.87 3.89 2.17
C MET A 268 3.69 3.73 3.13
N VAL A 269 3.85 2.91 4.16
CA VAL A 269 2.79 2.64 5.15
C VAL A 269 3.35 2.66 6.57
N ALA A 270 2.68 3.40 7.46
CA ALA A 270 2.93 3.39 8.88
C ALA A 270 1.92 2.48 9.58
N PHE A 271 2.40 1.50 10.34
CA PHE A 271 1.59 0.63 11.19
C PHE A 271 1.86 0.92 12.67
N ASP A 272 0.85 0.67 13.50
CA ASP A 272 1.07 0.44 14.92
C ASP A 272 1.93 -0.83 15.06
N ALA A 273 3.15 -0.66 15.56
CA ALA A 273 4.13 -1.74 15.60
C ALA A 273 3.74 -2.87 16.57
N TRP A 274 2.80 -2.65 17.49
CA TRP A 274 2.31 -3.68 18.40
C TRP A 274 1.80 -4.92 17.66
N TYR A 275 1.09 -4.74 16.54
CA TYR A 275 0.54 -5.84 15.74
C TYR A 275 1.63 -6.80 15.22
N PHE A 276 2.85 -6.30 15.03
CA PHE A 276 3.99 -7.03 14.48
C PHE A 276 4.95 -7.56 15.55
N GLN A 277 4.72 -7.21 16.83
CA GLN A 277 5.54 -7.58 18.00
C GLN A 277 4.76 -8.37 19.06
N LYS A 278 3.44 -8.54 18.92
CA LYS A 278 2.62 -9.37 19.83
C LYS A 278 2.99 -10.85 19.75
N GLU A 279 2.51 -11.66 20.69
CA GLU A 279 2.82 -13.10 20.79
C GLU A 279 2.62 -13.87 19.47
N ASN A 280 1.55 -13.55 18.75
CA ASN A 280 1.29 -14.04 17.38
C ASN A 280 1.40 -12.87 16.40
N PRO A 281 2.62 -12.48 15.99
CA PRO A 281 2.83 -11.25 15.26
C PRO A 281 2.28 -11.35 13.84
N VAL A 282 1.66 -10.28 13.36
CA VAL A 282 1.16 -10.19 11.98
C VAL A 282 2.35 -10.22 11.01
N ARG A 283 2.24 -11.00 9.94
CA ARG A 283 3.24 -11.11 8.88
C ARG A 283 2.54 -11.04 7.53
N PHE A 284 3.26 -10.62 6.49
CA PHE A 284 2.73 -10.64 5.14
C PHE A 284 2.48 -12.08 4.71
N ARG A 285 1.39 -12.32 3.99
CA ARG A 285 1.01 -13.65 3.51
C ARG A 285 0.42 -13.57 2.11
N ALA A 286 0.30 -14.71 1.46
CA ALA A 286 -0.48 -14.90 0.26
C ALA A 286 -1.75 -15.71 0.55
N ASP A 287 -2.70 -15.67 -0.38
CA ASP A 287 -3.82 -16.60 -0.40
C ASP A 287 -3.33 -17.98 -0.87
N ASP A 288 -3.83 -19.06 -0.27
CA ASP A 288 -3.41 -20.43 -0.54
C ASP A 288 -4.06 -21.02 -1.80
N GLU A 289 -5.15 -20.42 -2.30
CA GLU A 289 -5.82 -20.90 -3.49
C GLU A 289 -5.04 -20.58 -4.78
N VAL A 290 -4.91 -21.56 -5.68
CA VAL A 290 -4.06 -21.46 -6.88
C VAL A 290 -4.56 -20.40 -7.88
N PHE A 291 -5.86 -20.11 -7.94
CA PHE A 291 -6.43 -19.12 -8.88
C PHE A 291 -7.21 -18.00 -8.18
N TRP A 292 -6.84 -17.73 -6.93
CA TRP A 292 -7.25 -16.53 -6.24
C TRP A 292 -6.00 -15.75 -5.87
N ASP A 293 -5.95 -14.50 -6.34
CA ASP A 293 -4.82 -13.62 -6.10
C ASP A 293 -5.29 -12.43 -5.28
N ALA A 294 -4.59 -12.16 -4.19
CA ALA A 294 -4.87 -11.07 -3.26
C ALA A 294 -3.54 -10.44 -2.86
N SER A 295 -3.41 -9.13 -3.06
CA SER A 295 -2.17 -8.44 -2.70
C SER A 295 -1.84 -8.65 -1.23
N GLU A 296 -0.60 -9.03 -0.94
CA GLU A 296 -0.05 -9.13 0.41
C GLU A 296 -0.16 -7.80 1.17
N CYS A 297 -0.05 -6.68 0.45
CA CYS A 297 -0.26 -5.35 0.98
C CYS A 297 -1.70 -5.10 1.40
N CYS A 298 -2.69 -5.75 0.79
CA CYS A 298 -4.08 -5.70 1.27
C CYS A 298 -4.32 -6.70 2.41
N LEU A 299 -3.79 -7.92 2.28
CA LEU A 299 -3.98 -8.99 3.27
C LEU A 299 -3.45 -8.60 4.66
N VAL A 300 -2.30 -7.92 4.73
CA VAL A 300 -1.77 -7.43 6.02
C VAL A 300 -2.73 -6.46 6.71
N HIS A 301 -3.49 -5.65 5.96
CA HIS A 301 -4.52 -4.78 6.53
C HIS A 301 -5.69 -5.58 7.12
N ALA A 302 -6.07 -6.69 6.49
CA ALA A 302 -7.09 -7.59 7.03
C ALA A 302 -6.64 -8.27 8.32
N ASP A 303 -5.33 -8.52 8.47
CA ASP A 303 -4.75 -9.21 9.63
C ASP A 303 -4.50 -8.29 10.84
N VAL A 304 -4.32 -6.99 10.62
CA VAL A 304 -4.22 -5.97 11.69
C VAL A 304 -5.57 -5.40 12.10
N GLN A 305 -6.67 -5.77 11.44
CA GLN A 305 -8.01 -5.25 11.71
C GLN A 305 -8.91 -6.33 12.30
N ASP A 306 -9.76 -5.91 13.25
CA ASP A 306 -10.90 -6.72 13.66
C ASP A 306 -11.91 -6.81 12.50
N ALA A 307 -12.60 -7.93 12.40
CA ALA A 307 -13.70 -8.06 11.44
C ALA A 307 -14.78 -7.00 11.76
N PRO A 308 -15.21 -6.18 10.79
CA PRO A 308 -16.32 -5.26 11.03
C PRO A 308 -17.59 -6.06 11.35
N GLY A 309 -18.34 -5.63 12.37
CA GLY A 309 -19.60 -6.27 12.77
C GLY A 309 -20.69 -6.14 11.69
N ASP A 310 -20.80 -4.97 11.06
CA ASP A 310 -21.55 -4.75 9.84
C ASP A 310 -20.80 -3.74 8.95
N VAL A 311 -20.59 -4.08 7.68
CA VAL A 311 -19.95 -3.22 6.68
C VAL A 311 -20.92 -2.13 6.20
N ASP A 312 -22.22 -2.33 6.41
CA ASP A 312 -23.33 -1.51 5.91
C ASP A 312 -23.98 -0.61 7.02
N GLU A 313 -23.53 -0.59 8.29
CA GLU A 313 -24.10 0.27 9.38
C GLU A 313 -23.43 1.65 9.54
N ILE A 314 -22.92 2.18 8.45
CA ILE A 314 -22.03 3.32 8.43
C ILE A 314 -22.87 4.54 7.95
N GLU A 315 -23.64 5.16 8.88
CA GLU A 315 -24.55 6.31 8.64
C GLU A 315 -23.96 7.56 7.94
N ASP A 316 -24.79 8.16 7.09
CA ASP A 316 -24.49 9.21 6.11
C ASP A 316 -24.90 10.61 6.59
N THR A 317 -24.11 11.64 6.23
CA THR A 317 -24.56 13.03 6.18
C THR A 317 -24.24 13.61 4.80
N GLY A 318 -25.15 13.42 3.85
CA GLY A 318 -24.94 13.79 2.46
C GLY A 318 -24.60 15.27 2.25
N ARG A 319 -23.73 15.55 1.27
CA ARG A 319 -23.41 16.91 0.79
C ARG A 319 -23.48 16.98 -0.73
N PHE A 320 -23.72 18.17 -1.26
CA PHE A 320 -23.73 18.45 -2.68
C PHE A 320 -22.29 18.48 -3.24
N GLU A 321 -21.95 17.52 -4.10
CA GLU A 321 -20.58 17.32 -4.60
C GLU A 321 -20.33 17.96 -5.99
N ARG A 322 -19.06 18.34 -6.22
CA ARG A 322 -18.53 19.20 -7.31
C ARG A 322 -18.85 18.70 -8.73
N LEU A 323 -18.91 19.59 -9.72
CA LEU A 323 -19.45 19.34 -11.08
C LEU A 323 -18.77 18.19 -11.87
N TYR A 324 -17.50 17.86 -11.59
CA TYR A 324 -16.76 16.73 -12.19
C TYR A 324 -17.19 15.34 -11.71
N VAL A 325 -17.74 15.26 -10.51
CA VAL A 325 -18.13 14.01 -9.83
C VAL A 325 -19.15 13.26 -10.67
N ARG A 326 -20.10 13.98 -11.28
CA ARG A 326 -21.16 13.38 -12.11
C ARG A 326 -20.63 12.72 -13.38
N VAL A 327 -19.65 13.34 -14.04
CA VAL A 327 -19.00 12.74 -15.24
C VAL A 327 -18.23 11.50 -14.83
N HIS A 328 -17.50 11.55 -13.71
CA HIS A 328 -16.76 10.42 -13.18
C HIS A 328 -17.69 9.25 -12.80
N ASP A 329 -18.82 9.53 -12.16
CA ASP A 329 -19.81 8.50 -11.80
C ASP A 329 -20.44 7.86 -13.04
N LEU A 330 -20.72 8.66 -14.08
CA LEU A 330 -21.19 8.13 -15.35
C LEU A 330 -20.14 7.22 -16.00
N LEU A 331 -18.88 7.66 -16.04
CA LEU A 331 -17.79 6.87 -16.62
C LEU A 331 -17.55 5.58 -15.84
N ASN A 332 -17.50 5.64 -14.51
CA ASN A 332 -17.41 4.45 -13.65
C ASN A 332 -18.51 3.44 -14.00
N ARG A 333 -19.77 3.89 -14.07
CA ARG A 333 -20.91 3.02 -14.43
C ARG A 333 -20.79 2.47 -15.85
N ALA A 334 -20.34 3.29 -16.80
CA ALA A 334 -20.17 2.88 -18.19
C ALA A 334 -19.09 1.79 -18.37
N VAL A 335 -18.06 1.79 -17.52
CA VAL A 335 -17.00 0.77 -17.54
C VAL A 335 -17.18 -0.35 -16.48
N GLY A 336 -18.30 -0.35 -15.76
CA GLY A 336 -18.63 -1.39 -14.77
C GLY A 336 -17.80 -1.35 -13.49
N LEU A 337 -17.39 -0.16 -13.03
CA LEU A 337 -16.64 0.04 -11.80
C LEU A 337 -17.56 0.40 -10.60
N PRO A 338 -17.20 -0.02 -9.37
CA PRO A 338 -16.06 -0.89 -9.06
C PRO A 338 -16.38 -2.34 -9.48
N TRP A 339 -15.35 -3.11 -9.82
CA TRP A 339 -15.56 -4.50 -10.23
C TRP A 339 -16.15 -5.33 -9.09
N TYR A 340 -17.03 -6.26 -9.46
CA TYR A 340 -17.64 -7.19 -8.52
C TYR A 340 -16.57 -8.09 -7.88
N SER A 341 -16.55 -8.14 -6.54
CA SER A 341 -15.77 -9.11 -5.78
C SER A 341 -16.73 -10.07 -5.07
N PRO A 342 -16.69 -11.39 -5.40
CA PRO A 342 -17.62 -12.36 -4.83
C PRO A 342 -17.41 -12.58 -3.34
N ARG A 343 -16.20 -12.34 -2.82
CA ARG A 343 -15.84 -12.61 -1.42
C ARG A 343 -15.93 -11.39 -0.50
N ARG A 344 -16.16 -10.18 -1.04
CA ARG A 344 -16.14 -8.91 -0.27
C ARG A 344 -17.08 -8.92 0.94
N LYS A 345 -18.26 -9.52 0.78
CA LYS A 345 -19.32 -9.58 1.80
C LYS A 345 -19.25 -10.82 2.71
N GLU A 346 -18.25 -11.67 2.53
CA GLU A 346 -18.10 -12.84 3.39
C GLU A 346 -17.88 -12.40 4.84
N VAL A 347 -18.63 -13.02 5.77
CA VAL A 347 -18.51 -12.75 7.20
C VAL A 347 -17.45 -13.69 7.78
N PRO A 348 -16.40 -13.17 8.45
CA PRO A 348 -15.35 -14.03 8.98
C PRO A 348 -15.88 -15.09 9.95
N GLY A 349 -15.40 -16.32 9.82
CA GLY A 349 -15.85 -17.47 10.61
C GLY A 349 -17.12 -18.15 10.09
N SER A 350 -17.85 -17.56 9.14
CA SER A 350 -19.03 -18.20 8.53
C SER A 350 -18.62 -19.31 7.54
N GLN A 351 -19.48 -20.31 7.38
CA GLN A 351 -19.32 -21.33 6.34
C GLN A 351 -19.86 -20.81 5.02
N VAL A 352 -19.01 -20.75 4.00
CA VAL A 352 -19.36 -20.27 2.65
C VAL A 352 -18.99 -21.30 1.60
N GLN A 353 -19.72 -21.31 0.50
CA GLN A 353 -19.40 -22.16 -0.65
C GLN A 353 -18.51 -21.38 -1.60
N ARG A 354 -17.28 -21.85 -1.83
CA ARG A 354 -16.32 -21.25 -2.77
C ARG A 354 -16.05 -22.17 -3.93
N GLU A 355 -15.99 -21.59 -5.12
CA GLU A 355 -15.48 -22.29 -6.30
C GLU A 355 -13.95 -22.24 -6.28
N VAL A 356 -13.31 -23.34 -5.90
CA VAL A 356 -11.85 -23.47 -5.79
C VAL A 356 -11.32 -24.43 -6.85
N TRP A 357 -10.07 -24.23 -7.25
CA TRP A 357 -9.40 -25.18 -8.13
C TRP A 357 -8.82 -26.34 -7.32
N SER A 358 -9.32 -27.55 -7.56
CA SER A 358 -8.87 -28.75 -6.87
C SER A 358 -9.01 -29.98 -7.77
N GLY A 359 -7.97 -30.82 -7.78
CA GLY A 359 -7.96 -32.06 -8.56
C GLY A 359 -8.15 -31.86 -10.07
N GLY A 360 -7.61 -30.76 -10.63
CA GLY A 360 -7.64 -30.48 -12.07
C GLY A 360 -8.94 -29.85 -12.60
N SER A 361 -9.83 -29.37 -11.73
CA SER A 361 -11.10 -28.75 -12.11
C SER A 361 -11.54 -27.72 -11.05
N PHE A 362 -12.40 -26.78 -11.44
CA PHE A 362 -13.09 -25.93 -10.47
C PHE A 362 -14.21 -26.71 -9.78
N ARG A 363 -14.29 -26.64 -8.45
CA ARG A 363 -15.29 -27.33 -7.64
C ARG A 363 -15.80 -26.42 -6.54
N MET A 364 -17.09 -26.53 -6.25
CA MET A 364 -17.68 -25.91 -5.06
C MET A 364 -17.27 -26.69 -3.82
N VAL A 365 -16.65 -25.99 -2.86
CA VAL A 365 -16.27 -26.55 -1.56
C VAL A 365 -16.75 -25.64 -0.44
N GLY A 366 -17.12 -26.23 0.69
CA GLY A 366 -17.40 -25.49 1.92
C GLY A 366 -16.09 -25.06 2.59
N VAL A 367 -15.94 -23.77 2.86
CA VAL A 367 -14.80 -23.21 3.58
C VAL A 367 -15.27 -22.25 4.66
N THR A 368 -14.44 -22.07 5.67
CA THR A 368 -14.60 -20.99 6.65
C THR A 368 -14.08 -19.69 6.05
N ALA A 369 -14.92 -18.66 5.97
CA ALA A 369 -14.53 -17.35 5.47
C ALA A 369 -13.51 -16.65 6.39
N GLY A 370 -12.51 -16.00 5.79
CA GLY A 370 -11.54 -15.14 6.48
C GLY A 370 -11.96 -13.67 6.48
N ASN A 371 -11.17 -12.80 7.12
CA ASN A 371 -11.39 -11.34 7.13
C ASN A 371 -10.94 -10.64 5.83
N ASP A 372 -10.43 -11.38 4.87
CA ASP A 372 -9.66 -10.90 3.72
C ASP A 372 -10.39 -11.02 2.37
N GLY A 373 -11.67 -11.43 2.37
CA GLY A 373 -12.47 -11.60 1.15
C GLY A 373 -12.57 -10.34 0.28
N PHE A 374 -12.27 -9.16 0.81
CA PHE A 374 -12.27 -7.89 0.08
C PHE A 374 -10.96 -7.62 -0.70
N CYS A 375 -9.88 -8.36 -0.45
CA CYS A 375 -8.57 -8.07 -1.04
C CYS A 375 -8.38 -8.65 -2.45
N GLY A 376 -8.89 -9.85 -2.70
CA GLY A 376 -8.53 -10.63 -3.87
C GLY A 376 -9.49 -10.57 -5.05
N ARG A 377 -9.04 -11.18 -6.14
CA ARG A 377 -9.82 -11.46 -7.35
C ARG A 377 -9.43 -12.83 -7.92
N ARG A 378 -10.30 -13.38 -8.76
CA ARG A 378 -9.96 -14.57 -9.57
C ARG A 378 -8.80 -14.23 -10.49
N GLY A 379 -7.75 -15.03 -10.46
CA GLY A 379 -6.52 -14.80 -11.23
C GLY A 379 -5.31 -15.41 -10.53
N MET A 380 -4.18 -15.43 -11.22
CA MET A 380 -2.87 -15.74 -10.63
C MET A 380 -1.78 -15.14 -11.51
N GLU A 381 -0.78 -14.56 -10.86
CA GLU A 381 0.49 -14.21 -11.49
C GLU A 381 1.61 -15.03 -10.86
N VAL A 382 2.61 -15.35 -11.67
CA VAL A 382 3.78 -16.13 -11.27
C VAL A 382 5.06 -15.37 -11.56
N VAL A 383 6.13 -15.71 -10.84
CA VAL A 383 7.45 -15.15 -11.05
C VAL A 383 8.02 -15.65 -12.38
N VAL A 384 8.65 -14.73 -13.13
CA VAL A 384 9.50 -15.05 -14.28
C VAL A 384 10.92 -15.25 -13.75
N GLU A 385 11.29 -16.52 -13.49
CA GLU A 385 12.59 -16.88 -12.90
C GLU A 385 13.75 -16.50 -13.84
N ASP A 386 13.65 -16.87 -15.13
CA ASP A 386 14.64 -16.53 -16.17
C ASP A 386 14.30 -15.20 -16.87
N ARG A 387 14.38 -14.10 -16.14
CA ARG A 387 14.00 -12.77 -16.65
C ARG A 387 14.98 -12.25 -17.71
N ARG A 388 14.48 -11.94 -18.91
CA ARG A 388 15.25 -11.22 -19.94
C ARG A 388 15.34 -9.72 -19.61
N ALA A 389 16.39 -9.06 -20.09
CA ALA A 389 16.52 -7.61 -19.95
C ALA A 389 15.30 -6.88 -20.53
N GLY A 390 14.63 -6.05 -19.72
CA GLY A 390 13.43 -5.29 -20.10
C GLY A 390 12.11 -6.07 -20.03
N GLN A 391 12.11 -7.37 -19.70
CA GLN A 391 10.89 -8.13 -19.45
C GLN A 391 10.29 -7.77 -18.09
N ASP A 392 8.98 -7.94 -17.88
CA ASP A 392 8.39 -7.89 -16.54
C ASP A 392 8.91 -9.07 -15.68
N GLY A 393 9.00 -8.86 -14.36
CA GLY A 393 9.39 -9.91 -13.41
C GLY A 393 8.27 -10.89 -13.08
N PHE A 394 7.04 -10.58 -13.50
CA PHE A 394 5.86 -11.39 -13.26
C PHE A 394 5.07 -11.58 -14.57
N GLU A 395 4.34 -12.68 -14.66
CA GLU A 395 3.43 -12.95 -15.77
C GLU A 395 2.11 -13.54 -15.29
N ALA A 396 1.02 -13.19 -15.98
CA ALA A 396 -0.31 -13.71 -15.70
C ALA A 396 -0.46 -15.13 -16.24
N VAL A 397 -1.05 -16.01 -15.43
CA VAL A 397 -1.39 -17.36 -15.84
C VAL A 397 -2.82 -17.39 -16.38
N THR A 398 -2.99 -17.98 -17.56
CA THR A 398 -4.33 -18.20 -18.14
C THR A 398 -5.13 -19.12 -17.24
N LEU A 399 -6.32 -18.67 -16.84
CA LEU A 399 -7.24 -19.47 -16.05
C LEU A 399 -7.72 -20.68 -16.88
N PRO A 400 -7.77 -21.88 -16.28
CA PRO A 400 -8.42 -23.03 -16.90
C PRO A 400 -9.87 -22.72 -17.24
N SER A 401 -10.40 -23.35 -18.30
CA SER A 401 -11.84 -23.34 -18.54
C SER A 401 -12.57 -23.96 -17.34
N GLN A 402 -13.68 -23.34 -16.93
CA GLN A 402 -14.61 -23.88 -15.93
C GLN A 402 -15.26 -25.17 -16.42
#